data_AF-E6QDQ2-F1
#
_entry.id   AF-E6QDQ2-F1
#
_cell.length_a   1.000
_cell.length_b   1.000
_cell.length_c   1.000
_cell.angle_alpha   90.00
_cell.angle_beta   90.00
_cell.angle_gamma   90.00
#
_symmetry.space_group_name_H-M   'P 1'
#
loop_
_entity.id
_entity.type
_entity.pdbx_description
1 polymer ?
#
loop_
_entity_poly.entity_id
_entity_poly.type
_entity_poly.pdbx_seq_one_letter_code
_entity_poly.pdbx_strand_id
1 'polypeptide(L)' 'MTDRVVTQDMARVLDCLRDGPSTCREIADSLRLTRSRTNALLVELARKQTIHAPRCTISAKGINVNLWELKTRKEVSA' A
#
# COMPACT_ATOMS: atom_id res chain seq x y z
N MET A 1 3.74 15.89 -17.35
CA MET A 1 2.30 15.96 -16.97
C MET A 1 1.82 14.76 -16.15
N THR A 2 2.73 13.92 -15.64
CA THR A 2 2.40 12.61 -15.05
C THR A 2 2.22 12.66 -13.52
N ASP A 3 2.65 13.74 -12.86
CA ASP A 3 2.73 13.80 -11.39
C ASP A 3 1.37 13.90 -10.69
N ARG A 4 0.38 14.61 -11.26
CA ARG A 4 -0.87 14.87 -10.53
C ARG A 4 -1.71 13.62 -10.34
N VAL A 5 -1.86 12.80 -11.38
CA VAL A 5 -2.62 11.54 -11.32
C VAL A 5 -1.92 10.53 -10.42
N VAL A 6 -0.59 10.42 -10.51
CA VAL A 6 0.20 9.55 -9.64
C VAL A 6 0.10 9.99 -8.18
N THR A 7 0.18 11.28 -7.90
CA THR A 7 0.02 11.82 -6.54
C THR A 7 -1.37 11.53 -5.98
N GLN A 8 -2.43 11.67 -6.79
CA GLN A 8 -3.80 11.34 -6.38
C GLN A 8 -3.95 9.85 -6.09
N ASP A 9 -3.42 8.97 -6.95
CA ASP A 9 -3.49 7.53 -6.71
C ASP A 9 -2.69 7.12 -5.46
N MET A 10 -1.53 7.73 -5.21
CA MET A 10 -0.77 7.52 -3.97
C MET A 10 -1.58 7.92 -2.73
N ALA A 11 -2.26 9.07 -2.77
CA ALA A 11 -3.11 9.50 -1.66
C ALA A 11 -4.26 8.51 -1.41
N ARG A 12 -4.91 8.03 -2.47
CA ARG A 12 -5.98 7.02 -2.39
C ARG A 12 -5.49 5.68 -1.82
N VAL A 13 -4.26 5.26 -2.15
CA VAL A 13 -3.63 4.07 -1.55
C VAL A 13 -3.42 4.27 -0.05
N LEU A 14 -2.94 5.44 0.37
CA LEU A 14 -2.78 5.75 1.80
C LEU A 14 -4.12 5.77 2.54
N ASP A 15 -5.17 6.29 1.93
CA ASP A 15 -6.52 6.27 2.51
C ASP A 15 -7.02 4.84 2.71
N CYS A 16 -6.81 3.92 1.77
CA CYS A 16 -7.17 2.50 1.94
C CYS A 16 -6.47 1.85 3.14
N LEU A 17 -5.24 2.28 3.45
CA LEU A 17 -4.45 1.71 4.53
C LEU A 17 -4.75 2.32 5.90
N ARG A 18 -5.61 3.35 5.98
CA ARG A 18 -6.06 3.91 7.27
C ARG A 18 -6.97 2.96 8.03
N ASP A 19 -7.75 2.16 7.31
CA ASP A 19 -8.66 1.17 7.91
C ASP A 19 -7.94 -0.11 8.36
N GLY A 20 -6.69 -0.31 7.91
CA GLY A 20 -5.83 -1.40 8.34
C GLY A 20 -4.92 -1.94 7.24
N PRO A 21 -4.11 -2.97 7.56
CA PRO A 21 -3.22 -3.60 6.59
C PRO A 21 -4.00 -4.24 5.44
N SER A 22 -3.53 -4.06 4.21
CA SER A 22 -4.18 -4.61 3.01
C SER A 22 -3.16 -5.17 2.02
N THR A 23 -3.56 -6.18 1.26
CA THR A 23 -2.76 -6.72 0.16
C THR A 23 -2.82 -5.82 -1.08
N CYS A 24 -1.83 -5.95 -1.97
CA CYS A 24 -1.85 -5.26 -3.27
C CYS A 24 -3.12 -5.56 -4.08
N ARG A 25 -3.66 -6.79 -3.95
CA ARG A 25 -4.91 -7.17 -4.62
C ARG A 25 -6.10 -6.39 -4.09
N GLU A 26 -6.29 -6.38 -2.77
CA GLU A 26 -7.43 -5.69 -2.13
C GLU A 26 -7.42 -4.19 -2.44
N ILE A 27 -6.23 -3.56 -2.41
CA ILE A 27 -6.08 -2.14 -2.77
C ILE A 27 -6.38 -1.91 -4.25
N ALA A 28 -5.91 -2.78 -5.15
CA ALA A 28 -6.19 -2.68 -6.59
C ALA A 28 -7.70 -2.80 -6.87
N ASP A 29 -8.36 -3.77 -6.24
CA ASP A 29 -9.80 -4.00 -6.38
C ASP A 29 -10.61 -2.81 -5.84
N SER A 30 -10.25 -2.29 -4.66
CA SER A 30 -10.88 -1.10 -4.05
C SER A 30 -10.76 0.15 -4.91
N LEU A 31 -9.57 0.42 -5.45
CA LEU A 31 -9.29 1.63 -6.22
C LEU A 31 -9.61 1.53 -7.72
N ARG A 32 -10.00 0.33 -8.19
CA ARG A 32 -10.19 -0.02 -9.61
C ARG A 32 -8.95 0.25 -10.46
N LEU A 33 -7.78 -0.06 -9.91
CA LEU A 33 -6.49 0.05 -10.59
C LEU A 33 -5.97 -1.33 -11.01
N THR A 34 -5.05 -1.37 -11.97
CA THR A 34 -4.37 -2.63 -12.29
C THR A 34 -3.41 -3.01 -11.17
N ARG A 35 -3.25 -4.32 -10.91
CA ARG A 35 -2.27 -4.82 -9.92
C ARG A 35 -0.85 -4.29 -10.18
N SER A 36 -0.45 -4.16 -11.44
CA SER A 36 0.87 -3.61 -11.81
C SER A 36 1.01 -2.15 -11.37
N ARG A 37 0.00 -1.31 -11.65
CA ARG A 37 -0.02 0.10 -11.22
C ARG A 37 -0.03 0.20 -9.69
N THR A 38 -0.88 -0.55 -9.01
CA THR A 38 -0.94 -0.57 -7.54
C THR A 38 0.41 -1.00 -6.95
N ASN A 39 1.05 -2.04 -7.49
CA ASN A 39 2.37 -2.46 -7.02
C ASN A 39 3.43 -1.38 -7.19
N ALA A 40 3.45 -0.68 -8.33
CA ALA A 40 4.37 0.45 -8.53
C ALA A 40 4.14 1.58 -7.51
N LEU A 41 2.88 1.91 -7.21
CA LEU A 41 2.55 2.91 -6.19
C LEU A 41 3.00 2.47 -4.78
N LEU A 42 2.78 1.21 -4.42
CA LEU A 42 3.22 0.65 -3.14
C LEU A 42 4.74 0.68 -2.99
N VAL A 43 5.47 0.29 -4.03
CA VAL A 43 6.95 0.35 -4.04
C VAL A 43 7.44 1.79 -3.87
N GLU A 44 6.85 2.76 -4.58
CA GLU A 44 7.23 4.16 -4.44
C GLU A 44 6.90 4.73 -3.04
N LEU A 45 5.74 4.39 -2.47
CA LEU A 45 5.38 4.79 -1.11
C LEU A 45 6.28 4.15 -0.05
N ALA A 46 6.69 2.89 -0.26
CA ALA A 46 7.63 2.20 0.60
C ALA A 46 9.03 2.83 0.52
N ARG A 47 9.48 3.20 -0.68
CA ARG A 47 10.74 3.95 -0.90
C ARG A 47 10.71 5.31 -0.19
N LYS A 48 9.55 5.98 -0.17
CA LYS A 48 9.30 7.21 0.60
C LYS A 48 9.10 6.96 2.11
N GLN A 49 9.22 5.72 2.57
CA GLN A 49 9.01 5.29 3.95
C GLN A 49 7.64 5.64 4.53
N THR A 50 6.61 5.77 3.69
CA THR A 50 5.25 6.09 4.14
C THR A 50 4.47 4.83 4.54
N ILE A 51 4.81 3.71 3.93
CA ILE A 51 4.22 2.39 4.21
C ILE A 51 5.32 1.34 4.34
N HIS A 52 4.98 0.18 4.89
CA HIS A 52 5.86 -1.00 4.91
C HIS A 52 5.03 -2.29 4.84
N ALA A 53 5.69 -3.43 4.62
CA ALA A 53 5.06 -4.74 4.65
C ALA A 53 5.87 -5.69 5.53
N PRO A 54 5.69 -5.64 6.87
CA PRO A 54 6.46 -6.50 7.79
C PRO A 54 5.86 -7.90 7.91
N ARG A 55 4.64 -8.09 7.40
CA ARG A 55 3.87 -9.33 7.49
C ARG A 55 3.42 -9.78 6.11
N CYS A 56 3.20 -11.08 5.99
CA CYS A 56 2.56 -11.70 4.83
C CYS A 56 1.33 -12.46 5.28
N THR A 57 0.36 -12.62 4.37
CA THR A 57 -0.75 -13.57 4.48
C THR A 57 -0.64 -14.63 3.39
N ILE A 58 -1.39 -15.73 3.51
CA ILE A 58 -1.46 -16.79 2.50
C ILE A 58 -2.68 -16.51 1.62
N SER A 59 -2.45 -16.35 0.32
CA SER A 59 -3.55 -16.26 -0.65
C SER A 59 -4.31 -17.58 -0.79
N ALA A 60 -5.50 -17.55 -1.41
CA ALA A 60 -6.27 -18.77 -1.71
C ALA A 60 -5.51 -19.82 -2.56
N LYS A 61 -4.41 -19.43 -3.23
CA LYS A 61 -3.54 -20.34 -4.00
C LYS A 61 -2.35 -20.86 -3.20
N GLY A 62 -2.28 -20.62 -1.88
CA GLY A 62 -1.17 -21.04 -1.03
C GLY A 62 0.09 -20.16 -1.13
N ILE A 63 0.03 -19.04 -1.85
CA ILE A 63 1.19 -18.15 -2.06
C ILE A 63 1.23 -17.08 -0.98
N ASN A 64 2.40 -16.83 -0.40
CA ASN A 64 2.64 -15.70 0.51
C ASN A 64 2.48 -14.36 -0.20
N VAL A 65 1.69 -13.46 0.38
CA VAL A 65 1.40 -12.12 -0.15
C VAL A 65 1.62 -11.09 0.94
N ASN A 66 2.38 -10.04 0.62
CA ASN A 66 2.64 -8.92 1.52
C ASN A 66 1.35 -8.24 1.97
N LEU A 67 1.24 -8.02 3.28
CA LEU A 67 0.29 -7.10 3.88
C LEU A 67 0.97 -5.75 4.07
N TRP A 68 0.48 -4.74 3.35
CA TRP A 68 0.99 -3.38 3.43
C TRP A 68 0.24 -2.61 4.49
N GLU A 69 0.95 -1.82 5.30
CA GLU A 69 0.37 -0.97 6.34
C GLU A 69 1.08 0.37 6.42
N LEU A 70 0.40 1.38 6.97
CA LEU A 70 0.97 2.70 7.21
C LEU A 70 2.15 2.60 8.19
N LYS A 71 3.25 3.29 7.88
CA LYS A 71 4.35 3.41 8.84
C LYS A 71 3.92 4.40 9.92
N THR A 72 3.44 3.91 11.05
CA THR A 72 3.20 4.77 12.22
C THR A 72 4.54 5.34 12.66
N ARG A 73 4.68 6.68 12.69
CA ARG A 73 5.78 7.27 13.47
C ARG A 73 5.54 6.83 14.90
N LYS A 74 6.42 6.02 15.47
CA LYS A 74 6.48 5.92 16.93
C LYS A 74 6.70 7.35 17.40
N GLU A 75 5.69 7.96 18.00
CA GLU A 75 5.94 9.10 18.87
C GLU A 75 6.90 8.58 19.93
N VAL A 76 8.15 9.01 19.83
CA VAL A 76 9.07 8.88 20.96
C VAL A 76 8.49 9.83 22.00
N SER A 77 7.67 9.29 22.91
CA SER A 77 7.34 9.98 24.14
C SER A 77 8.67 10.30 24.81
N ALA A 78 8.97 11.59 24.87
CA ALA A 78 10.14 12.15 25.56
C ALA A 78 10.03 11.95 27.07
#